data_AF-A0A1B7U805-F1
#
_entry.id   AF-A0A1B7U805-F1
#
_cell.length_a   1.000
_cell.length_b   1.000
_cell.length_c   1.000
_cell.angle_alpha   90.00
_cell.angle_beta   90.00
_cell.angle_gamma   90.00
#
_symmetry.space_group_name_H-M   'P 1'
#
loop_
_entity.id
_entity.type
_entity.pdbx_description
1 polymer ?
#
loop_
_entity_poly.entity_id
_entity_poly.type
_entity_poly.pdbx_seq_one_letter_code
_entity_poly.pdbx_strand_id
1 'polypeptide(L)'
;MAKKVTVTLVDDFDGAGAADETVEFGLDGVTYEIDLSSKNAAKLRGDLKQWVEAGRRGGGGPPPAGGGGGGRGGGAGRAPAARPAAGGPAPRGG
;
A
#
# COMPACT_ATOMS: atom_id res chain seq x y z
N MET A 1 -38.55 3.64 35.00
CA MET A 1 -38.78 3.50 33.54
C MET A 1 -37.44 3.16 32.88
N ALA A 2 -37.38 2.23 31.93
CA ALA A 2 -36.14 1.83 31.25
C ALA A 2 -36.33 1.74 29.72
N LYS A 3 -35.31 2.12 28.95
CA LYS A 3 -35.28 2.08 27.48
C LYS A 3 -34.10 1.22 27.03
N LYS A 4 -34.29 0.38 26.01
CA LYS A 4 -33.22 -0.36 25.32
C LYS A 4 -33.06 0.22 23.91
N VAL A 5 -31.86 0.64 23.56
CA VAL A 5 -31.50 1.12 22.21
C VAL A 5 -30.59 0.07 21.60
N THR A 6 -30.90 -0.37 20.37
CA THR A 6 -30.08 -1.30 19.60
C THR A 6 -29.55 -0.57 18.38
N VAL A 7 -28.24 -0.61 18.16
CA VAL A 7 -27.57 -0.07 16.97
C VAL A 7 -27.09 -1.26 16.15
N THR A 8 -27.43 -1.27 14.87
CA THR A 8 -27.04 -2.33 13.92
C THR A 8 -26.51 -1.69 12.65
N LEU A 9 -25.41 -2.23 12.13
CA LEU A 9 -24.97 -1.97 10.77
C LEU A 9 -25.92 -2.71 9.82
N VAL A 10 -26.45 -2.04 8.80
CA VAL A 10 -27.47 -2.57 7.89
C VAL A 10 -26.86 -2.67 6.49
N ASP A 11 -27.23 -3.72 5.74
CA ASP A 11 -26.84 -3.89 4.34
C ASP A 11 -27.46 -2.79 3.47
N ASP A 12 -26.64 -1.96 2.84
CA ASP A 12 -27.06 -0.82 2.02
C ASP A 12 -27.72 -1.22 0.70
N PHE A 13 -27.53 -2.46 0.23
CA PHE A 13 -28.07 -2.92 -1.05
C PHE A 13 -29.52 -3.40 -0.95
N ASP A 14 -29.83 -4.21 0.06
CA ASP A 14 -31.18 -4.76 0.25
C ASP A 14 -31.93 -4.20 1.47
N GLY A 15 -31.24 -3.57 2.41
CA GLY A 15 -31.82 -3.00 3.63
C GLY A 15 -32.45 -4.03 4.58
N ALA A 16 -32.31 -5.33 4.29
CA ALA A 16 -33.04 -6.40 4.95
C ALA A 16 -32.22 -7.12 6.02
N GLY A 17 -30.89 -7.04 5.93
CA GLY A 17 -29.96 -7.74 6.81
C GLY A 17 -28.99 -6.83 7.53
N ALA A 18 -28.28 -7.42 8.51
CA ALA A 18 -27.07 -6.80 9.03
C ALA A 18 -25.95 -6.88 7.98
N ALA A 19 -25.16 -5.83 7.87
CA ALA A 19 -23.94 -5.89 7.08
C ALA A 19 -22.82 -6.57 7.87
N ASP A 20 -21.97 -7.30 7.15
CA ASP A 20 -20.81 -8.01 7.68
C ASP A 20 -19.50 -7.28 7.36
N GLU A 21 -19.43 -6.55 6.24
CA GLU A 21 -18.24 -5.84 5.79
C GLU A 21 -18.57 -4.60 4.96
N THR A 22 -17.68 -3.60 5.00
CA THR A 22 -17.68 -2.45 4.10
C THR A 22 -16.80 -2.75 2.89
N VAL A 23 -17.33 -2.58 1.68
CA VAL A 23 -16.60 -2.81 0.43
C VAL A 23 -16.30 -1.49 -0.28
N GLU A 24 -15.03 -1.22 -0.53
CA GLU A 24 -14.59 -0.11 -1.39
C GLU A 24 -14.58 -0.55 -2.88
N PHE A 25 -15.17 0.26 -3.76
CA PHE A 25 -15.12 0.06 -5.21
C PHE A 25 -15.11 1.40 -5.95
N GLY A 26 -14.85 1.39 -7.26
CA GLY A 26 -14.75 2.62 -8.04
C GLY A 26 -15.35 2.52 -9.44
N LEU A 27 -15.88 3.63 -9.92
CA LEU A 27 -16.42 3.79 -11.27
C LEU A 27 -16.17 5.22 -11.74
N ASP A 28 -15.68 5.38 -12.97
CA ASP A 28 -15.41 6.69 -13.61
C ASP A 28 -14.55 7.66 -12.76
N GLY A 29 -13.60 7.10 -12.00
CA GLY A 29 -12.68 7.87 -11.16
C GLY A 29 -13.25 8.31 -9.81
N VAL A 30 -14.47 7.89 -9.46
CA VAL A 30 -15.07 8.10 -8.14
C VAL A 30 -14.97 6.82 -7.32
N THR A 31 -14.52 6.97 -6.07
CA THR A 31 -14.48 5.88 -5.08
C THR A 31 -15.77 5.89 -4.26
N TYR A 32 -16.31 4.70 -4.03
CA TYR A 32 -17.52 4.45 -3.25
C TYR A 32 -17.21 3.42 -2.16
N GLU A 33 -17.92 3.54 -1.04
CA GLU A 33 -17.96 2.56 0.04
C GLU A 33 -19.41 2.09 0.21
N ILE A 34 -19.61 0.81 0.53
CA ILE A 34 -20.93 0.22 0.74
C ILE A 34 -20.88 -0.86 1.81
N ASP A 35 -21.79 -0.81 2.78
CA ASP A 35 -21.91 -1.83 3.83
C ASP A 35 -22.79 -2.98 3.35
N LEU A 36 -22.24 -4.20 3.33
CA LEU A 36 -22.89 -5.38 2.76
C LEU A 36 -22.79 -6.60 3.67
N SER A 37 -23.81 -7.44 3.61
CA SER A 37 -23.74 -8.82 4.05
C SER A 37 -22.73 -9.61 3.20
N SER A 38 -22.17 -10.68 3.76
CA SER A 38 -21.17 -11.54 3.10
C SER A 38 -21.65 -12.05 1.74
N LYS A 39 -22.96 -12.30 1.61
CA LYS A 39 -23.60 -12.74 0.36
C LYS A 39 -23.58 -11.62 -0.70
N ASN A 40 -24.00 -10.41 -0.33
CA ASN A 40 -24.07 -9.30 -1.26
C ASN A 40 -22.67 -8.78 -1.63
N ALA A 41 -21.72 -8.80 -0.69
CA ALA A 41 -20.32 -8.51 -0.96
C ALA A 41 -19.69 -9.52 -1.94
N ALA A 42 -19.97 -10.81 -1.78
CA ALA A 42 -19.56 -11.84 -2.75
C ALA A 42 -20.20 -11.62 -4.12
N LYS A 43 -21.47 -11.21 -4.17
CA LYS A 43 -22.18 -10.88 -5.42
C LYS A 43 -21.50 -9.70 -6.14
N LEU A 44 -21.23 -8.59 -5.45
CA LEU A 44 -20.57 -7.42 -6.03
C LEU A 44 -19.21 -7.79 -6.65
N ARG A 45 -18.37 -8.54 -5.91
CA ARG A 45 -17.08 -9.03 -6.42
C ARG A 45 -17.24 -9.97 -7.61
N GLY A 46 -18.27 -10.81 -7.61
CA GLY A 46 -18.62 -11.69 -8.71
C GLY A 46 -19.03 -10.93 -9.98
N ASP A 47 -19.88 -9.92 -9.84
CA ASP A 47 -20.37 -9.09 -10.96
C ASP A 47 -19.22 -8.31 -11.62
N LEU A 48 -18.24 -7.86 -10.82
CA LEU A 48 -17.04 -7.15 -11.30
C LEU A 48 -15.97 -8.05 -11.91
N LYS A 49 -15.98 -9.36 -11.59
CA LYS A 49 -14.89 -10.29 -11.91
C LYS A 49 -14.48 -10.29 -13.39
N GLN A 50 -15.45 -10.41 -14.30
CA GLN A 50 -15.18 -10.47 -15.73
C GLN A 50 -14.49 -9.20 -16.27
N TRP A 51 -14.85 -8.04 -15.71
CA TRP A 51 -14.28 -6.75 -16.09
C TRP A 51 -12.87 -6.57 -15.56
N VAL A 52 -12.62 -7.05 -14.33
CA VAL A 52 -11.29 -7.06 -13.71
C VAL A 52 -10.35 -8.00 -14.47
N GLU A 53 -10.83 -9.17 -14.89
CA GLU A 53 -10.06 -10.15 -15.66
C GLU A 53 -9.70 -9.65 -17.07
N ALA A 54 -10.61 -8.94 -17.74
CA ALA A 54 -10.35 -8.33 -19.06
C ALA A 54 -9.56 -7.02 -18.96
N GLY A 55 -9.63 -6.35 -17.80
CA GLY A 55 -9.01 -5.06 -17.55
C GLY A 55 -7.52 -5.16 -17.23
N ARG A 56 -6.87 -3.99 -17.21
CA ARG A 56 -5.53 -3.83 -16.64
C ARG A 56 -5.65 -2.96 -15.40
N ARG A 57 -4.72 -3.12 -14.44
CA ARG A 57 -4.60 -2.19 -13.33
C ARG A 57 -4.27 -0.80 -13.88
N GLY A 58 -5.24 0.12 -13.80
CA GLY A 58 -5.04 1.54 -14.05
C GLY A 58 -4.26 2.17 -12.90
N GLY A 59 -3.49 3.22 -13.16
CA GLY A 59 -2.49 3.78 -12.26
C GLY A 59 -3.01 4.12 -10.84
N GLY A 60 -2.78 3.20 -9.91
CA GLY A 60 -2.39 3.54 -8.54
C GLY A 60 -0.86 3.60 -8.53
N GLY A 61 -0.30 4.70 -8.02
CA GLY A 61 1.15 4.88 -7.92
C GLY A 61 1.82 3.68 -7.22
N PRO A 62 3.15 3.52 -7.40
CA PRO A 62 3.89 2.46 -6.73
C PRO A 62 3.58 2.45 -5.22
N PRO A 63 3.55 1.27 -4.57
CA PRO A 63 3.36 1.18 -3.12
C PRO A 63 4.35 2.13 -2.43
N PRO A 64 4.01 2.70 -1.25
CA PRO A 64 4.92 3.57 -0.53
C PRO A 64 6.28 2.89 -0.44
N ALA A 65 7.32 3.57 -0.95
CA ALA A 65 8.67 3.07 -0.97
C ALA A 65 9.14 2.80 0.46
N GLY A 66 9.02 1.55 0.90
CA GLY A 66 9.25 1.16 2.29
C GLY A 66 9.44 -0.33 2.44
N GLY A 67 10.62 -0.83 2.06
CA GLY A 67 11.18 -2.06 2.64
C GLY A 67 11.66 -3.12 1.64
N GLY A 68 12.97 -3.13 1.37
CA GLY A 68 13.71 -4.40 1.19
C GLY A 68 14.23 -4.77 -0.19
N GLY A 69 15.27 -4.05 -0.64
CA GLY A 69 16.48 -4.66 -1.25
C GLY A 69 16.31 -5.61 -2.44
N GLY A 70 16.35 -5.06 -3.65
CA GLY A 70 16.63 -5.83 -4.86
C GLY A 70 18.10 -6.25 -4.97
N GLY A 71 18.32 -7.41 -5.58
CA GLY A 71 19.35 -7.56 -6.61
C GLY A 71 20.73 -8.07 -6.17
N ARG A 72 20.99 -9.32 -6.52
CA ARG A 72 22.28 -10.03 -6.44
C ARG A 72 23.32 -9.44 -7.42
N GLY A 73 24.55 -9.25 -6.92
CA GLY A 73 25.79 -9.64 -7.61
C GLY A 73 26.49 -8.62 -8.53
N GLY A 74 27.80 -8.44 -8.32
CA GLY A 74 28.75 -7.95 -9.33
C GLY A 74 29.68 -6.84 -8.84
N GLY A 75 30.92 -7.19 -8.46
CA GLY A 75 31.87 -6.28 -7.85
C GLY A 75 32.62 -5.34 -8.80
N ALA A 76 33.26 -4.33 -8.21
CA ALA A 76 34.59 -3.84 -8.53
C ALA A 76 34.95 -2.74 -7.52
N GLY A 77 36.02 -2.96 -6.77
CA GLY A 77 36.45 -2.07 -5.71
C GLY A 77 36.79 -0.66 -6.19
N ARG A 78 36.48 0.31 -5.33
CA ARG A 78 37.12 1.62 -5.36
C ARG A 78 37.33 2.08 -3.92
N ALA A 79 38.50 1.73 -3.38
CA ALA A 79 38.99 2.34 -2.15
C ALA A 79 39.30 3.82 -2.43
N PRO A 80 38.98 4.77 -1.52
CA PRO A 80 39.49 6.13 -1.64
C PRO A 80 41.00 6.13 -1.35
N ALA A 81 41.76 6.69 -2.28
CA ALA A 81 43.21 6.83 -2.19
C ALA A 81 43.63 7.70 -1.00
N ALA A 82 44.56 7.16 -0.20
CA ALA A 82 45.33 7.92 0.78
C ALA A 82 46.24 8.93 0.07
N ARG A 83 46.30 10.16 0.60
CA ARG A 83 47.21 11.21 0.16
C ARG A 83 48.64 10.88 0.65
N PRO A 84 49.69 11.08 -0.17
CA PRO A 84 51.06 10.79 0.27
C PRO A 84 51.61 11.92 1.16
N ALA A 85 52.42 11.50 2.13
CA ALA A 85 53.25 12.36 2.96
C ALA A 85 54.38 12.99 2.12
N ALA A 86 54.53 14.31 2.23
CA ALA A 86 55.77 15.04 2.03
C ALA A 86 56.11 15.62 3.42
N GLY A 87 57.22 15.25 4.06
CA GLY A 87 58.57 15.64 3.65
C GLY A 87 58.93 16.91 4.42
N GLY A 88 59.62 16.74 5.56
CA GLY A 88 60.07 17.85 6.41
C GLY A 88 61.18 18.70 5.77
N PRO A 89 61.52 19.84 6.38
CA PRO A 89 62.82 19.88 7.06
C PRO A 89 62.80 20.58 8.43
N ALA A 90 63.84 20.27 9.22
CA ALA A 90 64.14 20.81 10.54
C ALA A 90 64.56 22.29 10.55
N PRO A 91 64.48 22.95 11.72
CA PRO A 91 65.58 23.77 12.24
C PRO A 91 65.91 23.36 13.68
N ARG A 92 67.14 22.93 14.00
CA ARG A 92 68.31 23.72 14.45
C ARG A 92 68.03 24.72 15.60
N GLY A 93 68.44 24.32 16.81
CA GLY A 93 69.36 25.08 17.67
C GLY A 93 68.74 26.02 18.70
N GLY A 94 69.15 25.82 19.97
CA GLY A 94 68.90 26.71 21.10
C GLY A 94 68.81 25.95 22.41
#